data_AF-A0AAT9HW98-F1
#
_entry.id   AF-A0AAT9HW98-F1
#
_cell.length_a   1.000
_cell.length_b   1.000
_cell.length_c   1.000
_cell.angle_alpha   90.00
_cell.angle_beta   90.00
_cell.angle_gamma   90.00
#
_symmetry.space_group_name_H-M   'P 1'
#
loop_
_entity.id
_entity.type
_entity.pdbx_description
1 polymer ?
#
loop_
_entity_poly.entity_id
_entity_poly.type
_entity_poly.pdbx_seq_one_letter_code
_entity_poly.pdbx_strand_id
1 'polypeptide(L)'
;MVTELAVEAIMLHRGVKGVDEVYAGAQLVTVRRRAVERRIRDVASRLTRLSGHGDPGELAAVQNELWVLQQYDQALREHGAAAL
;
A
#
# COMPACT_ATOMS: atom_id res chain seq x y z
N MET A 1 6.81 -4.22 -16.75
CA MET A 1 6.98 -5.67 -16.98
C MET A 1 6.52 -6.37 -15.72
N VAL A 2 5.43 -7.15 -15.79
CA VAL A 2 4.90 -7.91 -14.65
C VAL A 2 5.61 -9.26 -14.68
N THR A 3 6.53 -9.48 -13.75
CA THR A 3 7.07 -10.82 -13.49
C THR A 3 5.99 -11.59 -12.74
N GLU A 4 5.59 -12.74 -13.27
CA GLU A 4 4.58 -13.64 -12.71
C GLU A 4 4.71 -13.74 -11.18
N LEU A 5 3.64 -13.38 -10.46
CA LEU A 5 3.53 -13.67 -9.05
C LEU A 5 3.30 -15.19 -8.94
N ALA A 6 4.31 -15.93 -8.48
CA ALA A 6 4.11 -17.28 -7.99
C ALA A 6 3.18 -17.22 -6.77
N VAL A 7 1.89 -17.44 -6.99
CA VAL A 7 0.82 -17.44 -5.97
C VAL A 7 0.45 -18.89 -5.69
N GLU A 8 0.29 -19.23 -4.40
CA GLU A 8 -0.38 -20.47 -3.97
C GLU A 8 -1.66 -20.67 -4.78
N ALA A 9 -1.94 -21.89 -5.23
CA ALA A 9 -3.12 -22.17 -6.02
C ALA A 9 -4.35 -21.52 -5.39
N ILE A 10 -4.98 -20.57 -6.10
CA ILE A 10 -6.28 -20.04 -5.71
C ILE A 10 -7.17 -21.28 -5.63
N MET A 11 -7.56 -21.64 -4.40
CA MET A 11 -8.38 -22.82 -4.13
C MET A 11 -9.78 -22.53 -4.68
N LEU A 12 -9.94 -22.61 -6.01
CA LEU A 12 -11.22 -22.69 -6.68
C LEU A 12 -11.77 -24.06 -6.31
N HIS A 13 -12.52 -24.12 -5.22
CA HIS A 13 -13.20 -25.34 -4.81
C HIS A 13 -14.07 -25.76 -6.00
N ARG A 14 -13.89 -27.00 -6.46
CA ARG A 14 -14.53 -27.55 -7.67
C ARG A 14 -16.04 -27.28 -7.63
N GLY A 15 -16.50 -26.26 -8.38
CA GLY A 15 -17.90 -25.82 -8.42
C GLY A 15 -18.13 -24.32 -8.17
N VAL A 16 -17.17 -23.58 -7.62
CA VAL A 16 -17.28 -22.12 -7.42
C VAL A 16 -16.77 -21.40 -8.67
N LYS A 17 -17.69 -20.76 -9.42
CA LYS A 17 -17.39 -20.06 -10.69
C LYS A 17 -16.78 -18.66 -10.54
N GLY A 18 -16.40 -18.24 -9.33
CA GLY A 18 -15.81 -16.92 -9.07
C GLY A 18 -14.82 -16.98 -7.90
N VAL A 19 -13.83 -16.09 -7.93
CA VAL A 19 -13.01 -15.85 -6.73
C VAL A 19 -13.92 -15.21 -5.68
N ASP A 20 -13.90 -15.74 -4.46
CA ASP A 20 -14.60 -15.16 -3.32
C ASP A 20 -14.16 -13.69 -3.17
N GLU A 21 -15.11 -12.76 -3.17
CA GLU A 21 -14.88 -11.32 -3.03
C GLU A 21 -14.08 -11.00 -1.75
N VAL A 22 -14.29 -11.79 -0.69
CA VAL A 22 -13.53 -11.69 0.56
C VAL A 22 -12.06 -12.05 0.34
N TYR A 23 -11.78 -13.13 -0.38
CA TYR A 23 -10.41 -13.56 -0.70
C TYR A 23 -9.73 -12.55 -1.63
N ALA A 24 -10.42 -12.09 -2.67
CA ALA A 24 -9.91 -11.06 -3.58
C ALA A 24 -9.57 -9.77 -2.83
N GLY A 25 -10.47 -9.32 -1.94
CA GLY A 25 -10.26 -8.17 -1.08
C GLY A 25 -9.01 -8.31 -0.20
N ALA A 26 -8.84 -9.46 0.46
CA ALA A 26 -7.67 -9.72 1.29
C ALA A 26 -6.34 -9.68 0.50
N GLN A 27 -6.31 -10.24 -0.71
CA GLN A 27 -5.14 -10.18 -1.58
C GLN A 27 -4.85 -8.75 -2.06
N LEU A 28 -5.88 -8.00 -2.44
CA LEU A 28 -5.74 -6.61 -2.87
C LEU A 28 -5.19 -5.72 -1.74
N VAL A 29 -5.70 -5.86 -0.52
CA VAL A 29 -5.17 -5.15 0.66
C VAL A 29 -3.70 -5.48 0.87
N THR A 30 -3.31 -6.75 0.75
CA THR A 30 -1.91 -7.18 0.90
C THR A 30 -0.99 -6.50 -0.11
N VAL A 31 -1.39 -6.49 -1.39
CA VAL A 31 -0.63 -5.81 -2.45
C VAL A 31 -0.59 -4.31 -2.22
N ARG A 32 -1.72 -3.70 -1.85
CA ARG A 32 -1.84 -2.27 -1.60
C ARG A 32 -0.96 -1.82 -0.45
N ARG A 33 -0.98 -2.53 0.68
CA ARG A 33 -0.13 -2.25 1.85
C ARG A 33 1.35 -2.33 1.51
N ARG A 34 1.80 -3.36 0.77
CA ARG A 34 3.20 -3.44 0.30
C ARG A 34 3.61 -2.24 -0.55
N ALA A 35 2.72 -1.76 -1.42
CA ALA A 35 2.97 -0.58 -2.23
C ALA A 35 3.06 0.70 -1.37
N VAL A 36 2.16 0.85 -0.40
CA VAL A 36 2.14 1.99 0.54
C VAL A 36 3.39 1.99 1.42
N GLU A 37 3.76 0.86 2.01
CA GLU A 37 4.99 0.73 2.81
C GLU A 37 6.24 1.08 2.02
N ARG A 38 6.33 0.66 0.76
CA ARG A 38 7.42 1.07 -0.13
C ARG A 38 7.43 2.58 -0.32
N ARG A 39 6.28 3.18 -0.62
CA ARG A 39 6.17 4.63 -0.82
C ARG A 39 6.54 5.41 0.44
N ILE A 40 6.13 4.95 1.62
CA ILE A 40 6.51 5.54 2.91
C ILE A 40 8.03 5.58 3.06
N ARG A 41 8.73 4.48 2.75
CA ARG A 41 10.21 4.45 2.80
C ARG A 41 10.86 5.43 1.82
N ASP A 42 10.32 5.53 0.61
CA ASP A 42 10.81 6.46 -0.41
C ASP A 42 10.61 7.93 0.01
N VAL A 43 9.42 8.27 0.53
CA VAL A 43 9.06 9.61 1.01
C VAL A 43 9.86 9.98 2.26
N ALA A 44 10.02 9.07 3.22
CA ALA A 44 10.86 9.29 4.40
C ALA A 44 12.32 9.56 4.00
N SER A 45 12.85 8.82 3.03
CA SER A 45 14.19 9.06 2.49
C SER A 45 14.31 10.43 1.83
N ARG A 46 13.26 10.90 1.13
CA ARG A 46 13.21 12.26 0.57
C ARG A 46 13.15 13.32 1.67
N LEU A 47 12.36 13.09 2.72
CA LEU A 47 12.26 13.98 3.87
C LEU A 47 13.63 14.19 4.53
N THR A 48 14.38 13.11 4.78
CA THR A 48 15.73 13.19 5.36
C THR A 48 16.69 14.02 4.52
N ARG A 49 16.59 13.95 3.19
CA ARG A 49 17.41 14.79 2.28
C ARG A 49 16.99 16.26 2.31
N LEU A 50 15.68 16.53 2.37
CA LEU A 50 15.14 17.90 2.40
C LEU A 50 15.37 18.59 3.75
N SER A 51 15.41 17.86 4.86
CA SER A 51 15.66 18.44 6.19
C SER A 51 17.03 19.13 6.34
N GLY A 52 17.98 18.87 5.44
CA GLY A 52 19.30 19.51 5.48
C GLY A 52 19.31 20.95 4.95
N HIS A 53 18.72 21.21 3.79
CA HIS A 53 18.79 22.50 3.07
C HIS A 53 17.61 22.71 2.10
N GLY A 54 16.50 21.99 2.27
CA GLY A 54 15.38 21.97 1.34
C GLY A 54 14.48 23.20 1.43
N ASP A 55 13.71 23.44 0.37
CA ASP A 55 12.66 24.45 0.37
C ASP A 55 11.60 24.15 1.46
N PRO A 56 11.20 25.11 2.30
CA PRO A 56 10.21 24.90 3.34
C PRO A 56 8.85 24.43 2.82
N GLY A 57 8.45 24.88 1.62
CA GLY A 57 7.19 24.46 0.99
C GLY A 57 7.23 22.99 0.55
N GLU A 58 8.33 22.59 -0.08
CA GLU A 58 8.57 21.19 -0.44
C GLU A 58 8.65 20.29 0.81
N LEU A 59 9.30 20.76 1.87
CA LEU A 59 9.39 20.05 3.14
C LEU A 59 8.01 19.82 3.77
N ALA A 60 7.13 20.83 3.78
CA ALA A 60 5.77 20.71 4.27
C ALA A 60 4.93 19.74 3.42
N ALA A 61 5.05 19.80 2.10
CA ALA A 61 4.35 18.89 1.19
C ALA A 61 4.74 17.43 1.41
N VAL A 62 6.03 17.14 1.57
CA VAL A 62 6.55 15.78 1.82
C VAL A 62 6.13 15.26 3.19
N GLN A 63 6.10 16.10 4.23
CA GLN A 63 5.57 15.73 5.53
C GLN A 63 4.08 15.36 5.47
N ASN A 64 3.28 16.17 4.76
CA ASN A 64 1.87 15.88 4.57
C ASN A 64 1.65 14.57 3.80
N GLU A 65 2.40 14.34 2.72
CA GLU A 65 2.33 13.08 1.97
C GLU A 65 2.64 11.87 2.88
N LEU A 66 3.69 11.97 3.69
CA LEU A 66 4.07 10.91 4.64
C LEU A 66 2.94 10.62 5.63
N TRP A 67 2.32 11.65 6.18
CA TRP A 67 1.21 11.52 7.13
C TRP A 67 -0.01 10.86 6.49
N VAL A 68 -0.41 11.28 5.29
CA VAL A 68 -1.53 10.67 4.55
C VAL A 68 -1.28 9.19 4.27
N LEU A 69 -0.06 8.83 3.86
CA LEU A 69 0.29 7.43 3.59
C LEU A 69 0.28 6.56 4.85
N GLN A 70 0.72 7.10 6.00
CA GLN A 70 0.66 6.40 7.28
C GLN A 70 -0.79 6.16 7.72
N GLN A 71 -1.65 7.17 7.59
CA GLN A 71 -3.08 7.01 7.84
C GLN A 71 -3.71 5.98 6.92
N TYR A 72 -3.35 5.99 5.64
CA TYR A 72 -3.88 5.03 4.68
C TYR A 72 -3.45 3.58 4.97
N ASP A 73 -2.18 3.36 5.33
CA ASP A 73 -1.75 2.03 5.78
C ASP A 73 -2.48 1.58 7.06
N GLN A 74 -2.73 2.51 8.00
CA GLN A 74 -3.53 2.20 9.18
C GLN A 74 -4.97 1.82 8.82
N ALA A 75 -5.62 2.58 7.92
CA ALA A 75 -6.97 2.27 7.45
C ALA A 75 -7.04 0.90 6.75
N LEU A 76 -6.04 0.56 5.94
CA LEU A 76 -5.93 -0.78 5.31
C LEU A 76 -5.71 -1.89 6.33
N ARG A 77 -5.02 -1.61 7.45
CA ARG A 77 -4.83 -2.56 8.56
C ARG A 77 -6.13 -2.79 9.34
N GLU A 78 -6.89 -1.74 9.60
CA GLU A 78 -8.08 -1.79 10.46
C GLU A 78 -9.35 -2.21 9.69
N HIS A 79 -9.52 -1.72 8.47
CA HIS A 79 -10.75 -1.89 7.69
C HIS A 79 -10.57 -2.82 6.48
N GLY A 80 -9.34 -3.26 6.19
CA GLY A 80 -9.07 -4.19 5.10
C GLY A 80 -9.60 -3.67 3.76
N ALA A 81 -10.38 -4.49 3.07
CA ALA A 81 -10.88 -4.16 1.73
C ALA A 81 -11.87 -2.98 1.73
N ALA A 82 -12.49 -2.65 2.87
CA ALA A 82 -13.39 -1.50 2.99
C ALA A 82 -12.65 -0.15 2.95
N ALA A 83 -11.32 -0.16 3.08
CA ALA A 83 -10.47 1.02 2.93
C ALA A 83 -9.82 1.13 1.53
N LEU A 84 -10.10 0.21 0.60
CA LEU A 84 -9.63 0.32 -0.79
C LEU A 84 -10.48 1.34 -1.57
#